data_AF-A0A534DTS2-F1
#
_entry.id   AF-A0A534DTS2-F1
#
_cell.length_a   1.000
_cell.length_b   1.000
_cell.length_c   1.000
_cell.angle_alpha   90.00
_cell.angle_beta   90.00
_cell.angle_gamma   90.00
#
_symmetry.space_group_name_H-M   'P 1'
#
loop_
_entity.id
_entity.type
_entity.pdbx_description
1 polymer ?
#
loop_
_entity_poly.entity_id
_entity_poly.type
_entity_poly.pdbx_seq_one_letter_code
_entity_poly.pdbx_strand_id
1 'polypeptide(L)'
;AFFGGRRFVPIASGLAGLLLAGAFGTQWQRLEAGMDVLSRSVLHAGAFGLFAYGVLNRVLIVTGLHHIINNIAWFILGDYHGVTGDLKRFFAGDPTAGVFMAGFFPVMMFGLPAACLAMYHSARPERRRAVGGLLGSIALTSILTGVTEPIEFTFMFLAPALYGVHALLTGVAFIIMNALHVKLGFGFSAGLFDYVLNYSRATRPLWLLPVGLLYFALYYGLFRLVIVRLDLKTPGRDAAESAAAPPPAAPADRARAWIAALGGAANLVSVDACTTRLRLVIAAQSAVDAAALTRLGARGLVRPAANALQVVVGPQADQFAGEIRGALPAARAPAHAGSGADAAALLAALGGHANVHAVETASSRLRVSVGDAALVDPSAIRGLGLRGVAVPEPRCVHVIVGPAAAEVASALRSLLG
;
A
#
# COMPACT_ATOMS: atom_id res chain seq x y z
N ALA A 1 -26.74 -18.64 -11.71
CA ALA A 1 -26.22 -18.26 -13.04
C ALA A 1 -24.74 -18.65 -13.15
N PHE A 2 -24.36 -19.41 -14.18
CA PHE A 2 -23.00 -19.97 -14.37
C PHE A 2 -21.89 -18.90 -14.45
N PHE A 3 -22.20 -17.71 -14.96
CA PHE A 3 -21.27 -16.59 -15.10
C PHE A 3 -21.23 -15.63 -13.90
N GLY A 4 -21.96 -15.90 -12.81
CA GLY A 4 -21.99 -15.01 -11.64
C GLY A 4 -20.72 -15.04 -10.78
N GLY A 5 -20.46 -13.97 -10.03
CA GLY A 5 -19.39 -13.92 -9.03
C GLY A 5 -17.99 -13.79 -9.63
N ARG A 6 -17.04 -14.63 -9.19
CA ARG A 6 -15.62 -14.51 -9.58
C ARG A 6 -15.35 -14.69 -11.08
N ARG A 7 -16.25 -15.37 -11.80
CA ARG A 7 -16.15 -15.56 -13.26
C ARG A 7 -16.66 -14.36 -14.05
N PHE A 8 -17.55 -13.56 -13.47
CA PHE A 8 -18.06 -12.33 -14.08
C PHE A 8 -16.97 -11.27 -14.20
N VAL A 9 -16.09 -11.16 -13.18
CA VAL A 9 -15.09 -10.10 -13.10
C VAL A 9 -14.16 -10.09 -14.32
N PRO A 10 -13.52 -11.21 -14.74
CA PRO A 10 -12.72 -11.22 -15.97
C PRO A 10 -13.52 -10.90 -17.24
N ILE A 11 -14.78 -11.37 -17.34
CA ILE A 11 -15.63 -11.12 -18.51
C ILE A 11 -15.98 -9.62 -18.62
N ALA A 12 -16.43 -9.03 -17.51
CA ALA A 12 -16.76 -7.62 -17.43
C ALA A 12 -15.52 -6.73 -17.64
N SER A 13 -14.38 -7.10 -17.04
CA SER A 13 -13.11 -6.39 -17.25
C SER A 13 -12.61 -6.50 -18.70
N GLY A 14 -12.79 -7.65 -19.35
CA GLY A 14 -12.45 -7.84 -20.76
C GLY A 14 -13.30 -6.97 -21.68
N LEU A 15 -14.62 -6.94 -21.46
CA LEU A 15 -15.54 -6.07 -22.19
C LEU A 15 -15.24 -4.59 -21.94
N ALA A 16 -15.02 -4.20 -20.68
CA ALA A 16 -14.62 -2.84 -20.33
C ALA A 16 -13.27 -2.46 -20.97
N GLY A 17 -12.32 -3.39 -21.01
CA GLY A 17 -11.03 -3.20 -21.68
C GLY A 17 -11.17 -2.99 -23.18
N LEU A 18 -12.05 -3.75 -23.85
CA LEU A 18 -12.36 -3.54 -25.28
C LEU A 18 -13.02 -2.18 -25.54
N LEU A 19 -13.95 -1.76 -24.68
CA LEU A 19 -14.57 -0.44 -24.77
C LEU A 19 -13.56 0.68 -24.57
N LEU A 20 -12.68 0.55 -23.58
CA LEU A 20 -11.59 1.51 -23.35
C LEU A 20 -10.60 1.52 -24.51
N ALA A 21 -10.24 0.36 -25.06
CA ALA A 21 -9.36 0.27 -26.22
C ALA A 21 -9.98 0.93 -27.46
N GLY A 22 -11.29 0.76 -27.70
CA GLY A 22 -11.99 1.49 -28.75
C GLY A 22 -12.04 3.00 -28.49
N ALA A 23 -12.34 3.39 -27.25
CA ALA A 23 -12.52 4.79 -26.84
C ALA A 23 -11.22 5.59 -26.66
N PHE A 24 -10.07 4.94 -26.45
CA PHE A 24 -8.77 5.59 -26.36
C PHE A 24 -7.90 5.31 -27.59
N GLY A 25 -8.02 4.14 -28.21
CA GLY A 25 -7.19 3.75 -29.35
C GLY A 25 -7.32 4.72 -30.53
N THR A 26 -8.53 5.21 -30.82
CA THR A 26 -8.74 6.18 -31.93
C THR A 26 -8.30 7.60 -31.61
N GLN A 27 -8.08 7.91 -30.33
CA GLN A 27 -7.71 9.22 -29.79
C GLN A 27 -6.25 9.26 -29.36
N TRP A 28 -5.60 8.10 -29.25
CA TRP A 28 -4.24 7.97 -28.76
C TRP A 28 -3.26 8.85 -29.53
N GLN A 29 -3.33 8.83 -30.87
CA GLN A 29 -2.50 9.67 -31.74
C GLN A 29 -2.65 11.17 -31.43
N ARG A 30 -3.85 11.62 -31.04
CA ARG A 30 -4.09 13.03 -30.65
C ARG A 30 -3.54 13.34 -29.27
N LEU A 31 -3.68 12.42 -28.31
CA LEU A 31 -3.11 12.55 -26.97
C LEU A 31 -1.58 12.57 -27.04
N GLU A 32 -0.99 11.65 -27.80
CA GLU A 32 0.44 11.56 -28.05
C GLU A 32 0.97 12.85 -28.69
N ALA A 33 0.35 13.31 -29.79
CA ALA A 33 0.72 14.58 -30.42
C ALA A 33 0.60 15.78 -29.45
N GLY A 34 -0.41 15.80 -28.58
CA GLY A 34 -0.59 16.83 -27.56
C GLY A 34 0.52 16.80 -26.49
N MET A 35 0.86 15.61 -25.97
CA MET A 35 1.96 15.43 -25.03
C MET A 35 3.31 15.82 -25.66
N ASP A 36 3.50 15.48 -26.94
CA ASP A 36 4.68 15.82 -27.71
C ASP A 36 4.86 17.33 -27.89
N VAL A 37 3.79 18.02 -28.28
CA VAL A 37 3.80 19.49 -28.42
C VAL A 37 4.06 20.14 -27.08
N LEU A 38 3.37 19.71 -26.02
CA LEU A 38 3.57 20.25 -24.67
C LEU A 38 5.02 20.03 -24.20
N SER A 39 5.54 18.82 -24.36
CA SER A 39 6.90 18.47 -23.95
C SER A 39 7.92 19.28 -24.73
N ARG A 40 7.84 19.31 -26.07
CA ARG A 40 8.75 20.12 -26.89
C ARG A 40 8.66 21.61 -26.55
N SER A 41 7.46 22.15 -26.34
CA SER A 41 7.26 23.57 -26.02
C SER A 41 7.88 23.94 -24.68
N VAL A 42 7.69 23.11 -23.65
CA VAL A 42 8.35 23.29 -22.34
C VAL A 42 9.86 23.26 -22.52
N LEU A 43 10.41 22.32 -23.30
CA LEU A 43 11.86 22.18 -23.43
C LEU A 43 12.52 23.31 -24.26
N HIS A 44 11.80 23.96 -25.17
CA HIS A 44 12.33 25.09 -25.98
C HIS A 44 12.13 26.47 -25.34
N ALA A 45 11.35 26.59 -24.26
CA ALA A 45 11.01 27.86 -23.63
C ALA A 45 12.13 28.44 -22.72
N GLY A 46 13.35 27.91 -22.78
CA GLY A 46 14.49 28.39 -22.00
C GLY A 46 14.23 28.31 -20.49
N ALA A 47 14.48 29.41 -19.76
CA ALA A 47 14.30 29.46 -18.31
C ALA A 47 12.85 29.17 -17.87
N PHE A 48 11.84 29.62 -18.62
CA PHE A 48 10.45 29.29 -18.34
C PHE A 48 10.17 27.80 -18.52
N GLY A 49 10.82 27.18 -19.51
CA GLY A 49 10.78 25.75 -19.74
C GLY A 49 11.27 24.91 -18.57
N LEU A 50 12.41 25.30 -18.01
CA LEU A 50 12.98 24.67 -16.83
C LEU A 50 12.09 24.81 -15.59
N PHE A 51 11.45 25.98 -15.41
CA PHE A 51 10.46 26.17 -14.36
C PHE A 51 9.24 25.27 -14.55
N ALA A 52 8.65 25.27 -15.73
CA ALA A 52 7.48 24.45 -16.05
C ALA A 52 7.80 22.96 -15.90
N TYR A 53 8.99 22.52 -16.32
CA TYR A 53 9.48 21.16 -16.09
C TYR A 53 9.51 20.81 -14.61
N GLY A 54 10.12 21.65 -13.76
CA GLY A 54 10.18 21.41 -12.31
C GLY A 54 8.81 21.36 -11.64
N VAL A 55 7.90 22.27 -12.02
CA VAL A 55 6.51 22.30 -11.51
C VAL A 55 5.73 21.05 -11.94
N LEU A 56 5.71 20.75 -13.24
CA LEU A 56 5.00 19.60 -13.79
C LEU A 56 5.54 18.29 -13.24
N ASN A 57 6.86 18.18 -13.08
CA ASN A 57 7.50 17.01 -12.49
C ASN A 57 6.97 16.74 -11.08
N ARG A 58 6.83 17.78 -10.24
CA ARG A 58 6.22 17.60 -8.92
C ARG A 58 4.74 17.27 -9.04
N VAL A 59 3.94 18.06 -9.78
CA VAL A 59 2.49 17.85 -9.90
C VAL A 59 2.13 16.43 -10.38
N LEU A 60 2.91 15.86 -11.30
CA LEU A 60 2.66 14.53 -11.89
C LEU A 60 3.14 13.36 -11.02
N ILE A 61 3.74 13.59 -9.84
CA ILE A 61 4.05 12.51 -8.90
C ILE A 61 2.78 11.85 -8.37
N VAL A 62 1.68 12.61 -8.22
CA VAL A 62 0.37 12.11 -7.77
C VAL A 62 -0.10 10.91 -8.60
N THR A 63 0.20 10.91 -9.90
CA THR A 63 -0.22 9.88 -10.87
C THR A 63 0.93 9.00 -11.36
N GLY A 64 2.17 9.27 -10.93
CA GLY A 64 3.37 8.62 -11.47
C GLY A 64 3.77 9.07 -12.88
N LEU A 65 3.04 10.00 -13.50
CA LEU A 65 3.29 10.43 -14.89
C LEU A 65 4.55 11.28 -15.06
N HIS A 66 5.18 11.72 -13.97
CA HIS A 66 6.43 12.46 -14.00
C HIS A 66 7.57 11.67 -14.68
N HIS A 67 7.51 10.33 -14.68
CA HIS A 67 8.46 9.49 -15.43
C HIS A 67 8.43 9.73 -16.95
N ILE A 68 7.29 10.12 -17.53
CA ILE A 68 7.16 10.37 -18.97
C ILE A 68 7.99 11.59 -19.35
N ILE A 69 7.78 12.72 -18.65
CA ILE A 69 8.52 13.95 -18.95
C ILE A 69 10.01 13.82 -18.60
N ASN A 70 10.34 13.01 -17.58
CA ASN A 70 11.72 12.67 -17.26
C ASN A 70 12.37 11.87 -18.37
N ASN A 71 11.66 10.92 -18.96
CA ASN A 71 12.20 10.11 -20.05
C ASN A 71 12.60 10.99 -21.25
N ILE A 72 11.73 11.92 -21.62
CA ILE A 72 11.99 12.87 -22.70
C ILE A 72 13.20 13.76 -22.36
N ALA A 73 13.20 14.39 -21.19
CA ALA A 73 14.28 15.30 -20.79
C ALA A 73 15.63 14.59 -20.65
N TRP A 74 15.66 13.45 -19.96
CA TRP A 74 16.91 12.78 -19.55
C TRP A 74 17.48 11.85 -20.62
N PHE A 75 16.65 11.28 -21.51
CA PHE A 75 17.10 10.24 -22.44
C PHE A 75 16.88 10.54 -23.92
N ILE A 76 16.10 11.56 -24.28
CA ILE A 76 15.75 11.86 -25.68
C ILE A 76 16.26 13.25 -26.10
N LEU A 77 16.20 14.24 -25.21
CA LEU A 77 16.42 15.64 -25.57
C LEU A 77 17.87 16.00 -25.95
N GLY A 78 17.99 16.66 -27.11
CA GLY A 78 19.23 17.20 -27.65
C GLY A 78 20.18 16.12 -28.15
N ASP A 79 21.24 16.54 -28.84
CA ASP A 79 22.25 15.66 -29.39
C ASP A 79 23.64 16.20 -29.03
N TYR A 80 24.52 15.29 -28.61
CA TYR A 80 25.94 15.57 -28.43
C TYR A 80 26.73 14.41 -29.02
N HIS A 81 27.18 14.57 -30.27
CA HIS A 81 27.93 13.55 -31.02
C HIS A 81 27.19 12.21 -31.08
N GLY A 82 25.87 12.22 -31.30
CA GLY A 82 25.03 11.01 -31.33
C GLY A 82 24.57 10.51 -29.96
N VAL A 83 24.93 11.18 -28.85
CA VAL A 83 24.39 10.90 -27.51
C VAL A 83 23.23 11.85 -27.23
N THR A 84 22.05 11.28 -26.96
CA THR A 84 20.82 12.04 -26.72
C THR A 84 20.35 11.99 -25.26
N GLY A 85 19.64 13.04 -24.83
CA GLY A 85 19.10 13.18 -23.49
C GLY A 85 20.02 13.87 -22.50
N ASP A 86 19.48 14.79 -21.70
CA ASP A 86 20.24 15.67 -20.80
C ASP A 86 21.14 14.87 -19.83
N LEU A 87 20.64 13.75 -19.30
CA LEU A 87 21.38 12.90 -18.37
C LEU A 87 22.57 12.22 -19.07
N LYS A 88 22.32 11.57 -20.21
CA LYS A 88 23.39 10.86 -20.94
C LYS A 88 24.42 11.83 -21.50
N ARG A 89 23.99 12.99 -22.01
CA ARG A 89 24.85 14.07 -22.51
C ARG A 89 25.74 14.63 -21.41
N PHE A 90 25.21 14.83 -20.20
CA PHE A 90 26.02 15.25 -19.05
C PHE A 90 27.16 14.26 -18.77
N PHE A 91 26.88 12.96 -18.78
CA PHE A 91 27.90 11.93 -18.58
C PHE A 91 28.87 11.75 -19.76
N ALA A 92 28.45 12.13 -20.97
CA ALA A 92 29.32 12.21 -22.15
C ALA A 92 30.21 13.47 -22.17
N GLY A 93 30.06 14.37 -21.19
CA GLY A 93 30.87 15.59 -21.07
C GLY A 93 30.33 16.78 -21.85
N ASP A 94 29.06 16.78 -22.26
CA ASP A 94 28.43 17.91 -22.93
C ASP A 94 28.38 19.12 -21.98
N PRO A 95 29.07 20.23 -22.29
CA PRO A 95 29.10 21.41 -21.44
C PRO A 95 27.77 22.14 -21.37
N THR A 96 26.74 21.76 -22.13
CA THR A 96 25.40 22.38 -22.11
C THR A 96 24.36 21.54 -21.36
N ALA A 97 24.70 20.32 -20.95
CA ALA A 97 23.79 19.37 -20.31
C ALA A 97 23.80 19.44 -18.77
N GLY A 98 22.82 18.78 -18.15
CA GLY A 98 22.59 18.72 -16.70
C GLY A 98 21.63 19.81 -16.17
N VAL A 99 21.02 20.58 -17.08
CA VAL A 99 20.08 21.66 -16.72
C VAL A 99 18.73 21.12 -16.25
N PHE A 100 18.30 19.95 -16.75
CA PHE A 100 17.09 19.25 -16.32
C PHE A 100 17.33 18.34 -15.10
N MET A 101 18.49 18.48 -14.45
CA MET A 101 18.90 17.68 -13.29
C MET A 101 19.24 18.57 -12.09
N ALA A 102 20.03 19.62 -12.29
CA ALA A 102 20.62 20.41 -11.20
C ALA A 102 19.59 21.03 -10.22
N GLY A 103 18.40 21.39 -10.71
CA GLY A 103 17.32 22.00 -9.90
C GLY A 103 16.77 21.09 -8.80
N PHE A 104 16.97 19.78 -8.88
CA PHE A 104 16.49 18.85 -7.86
C PHE A 104 17.34 18.86 -6.58
N PHE A 105 18.66 19.07 -6.69
CA PHE A 105 19.58 18.98 -5.54
C PHE A 105 19.22 19.92 -4.38
N PRO A 106 18.97 21.24 -4.60
CA PRO A 106 18.58 22.13 -3.49
C PRO A 106 17.28 21.70 -2.81
N VAL A 107 16.35 21.12 -3.56
CA VAL A 107 15.05 20.68 -3.05
C VAL A 107 15.19 19.41 -2.22
N MET A 108 15.86 18.39 -2.76
CA MET A 108 15.95 17.06 -2.15
C MET A 108 16.90 17.02 -0.94
N MET A 109 18.02 17.74 -1.01
CA MET A 109 19.03 17.74 0.04
C MET A 109 18.77 18.78 1.15
N PHE A 110 18.00 19.82 0.88
CA PHE A 110 17.80 20.93 1.83
C PHE A 110 16.33 21.29 2.04
N GLY A 111 15.57 21.49 0.96
CA GLY A 111 14.17 21.92 1.03
C GLY A 111 13.25 20.92 1.76
N LEU A 112 13.20 19.67 1.31
CA LEU A 112 12.35 18.64 1.91
C LEU A 112 12.76 18.27 3.35
N PRO A 113 14.06 18.17 3.69
CA PRO A 113 14.48 18.05 5.08
C PRO A 113 14.01 19.23 5.96
N ALA A 114 14.06 20.46 5.44
CA ALA A 114 13.53 21.64 6.12
C ALA A 114 12.00 21.58 6.27
N ALA A 115 11.27 21.06 5.29
CA ALA A 115 9.85 20.79 5.40
C ALA A 115 9.54 19.76 6.50
N CYS A 116 10.31 18.68 6.58
CA CYS A 116 10.22 17.71 7.69
C CYS A 116 10.46 18.38 9.05
N LEU A 117 11.45 19.25 9.17
CA LEU A 117 11.69 20.00 10.40
C LEU A 117 10.52 20.95 10.74
N ALA A 118 9.96 21.63 9.74
CA ALA A 118 8.79 22.49 9.93
C ALA A 118 7.56 21.69 10.39
N MET A 119 7.31 20.51 9.81
CA MET A 119 6.25 19.61 10.23
C MET A 119 6.47 19.10 11.66
N TYR A 120 7.69 18.69 12.00
CA TYR A 120 8.07 18.25 13.34
C TYR A 120 7.82 19.35 14.40
N HIS A 121 8.27 20.58 14.16
CA HIS A 121 8.05 21.69 15.08
C HIS A 121 6.58 22.10 15.19
N SER A 122 5.80 21.85 14.13
CA SER A 122 4.36 22.10 14.11
C SER A 122 3.53 20.96 14.70
N ALA A 123 4.12 19.79 14.98
CA ALA A 123 3.44 18.67 15.62
C ALA A 123 3.14 18.97 17.10
N ARG A 124 2.06 18.35 17.60
CA ARG A 124 1.65 18.47 19.00
C ARG A 124 2.73 17.90 19.94
N PRO A 125 2.96 18.52 21.12
CA PRO A 125 4.02 18.09 22.04
C PRO A 125 4.01 16.59 22.36
N GLU A 126 2.83 16.01 22.52
CA GLU A 126 2.62 14.61 22.90
C GLU A 126 2.99 13.64 21.75
N ARG A 127 3.01 14.11 20.50
CA ARG A 127 3.30 13.32 19.30
C ARG A 127 4.69 13.55 18.72
N ARG A 128 5.40 14.59 19.18
CA ARG A 128 6.73 14.96 18.64
C ARG A 128 7.71 13.80 18.64
N ARG A 129 7.76 12.99 19.69
CA ARG A 129 8.70 11.85 19.75
C ARG A 129 8.43 10.80 18.65
N ALA A 130 7.16 10.46 18.44
CA ALA A 130 6.78 9.48 17.42
C ALA A 130 6.99 10.03 16.00
N VAL A 131 6.56 11.26 15.76
CA VAL A 131 6.67 11.91 14.45
C VAL A 131 8.11 12.28 14.11
N GLY A 132 8.92 12.65 15.11
CA GLY A 132 10.33 12.98 14.93
C GLY A 132 11.15 11.81 14.39
N GLY A 133 10.91 10.59 14.87
CA GLY A 133 11.56 9.38 14.33
C GLY A 133 11.19 9.13 12.86
N LEU A 134 9.90 9.22 12.54
CA LEU A 134 9.41 9.07 11.16
C LEU A 134 9.99 10.14 10.22
N LEU A 135 9.80 11.43 10.56
CA LEU A 135 10.21 12.56 9.73
C LEU A 135 11.73 12.64 9.59
N GLY A 136 12.47 12.32 10.64
CA GLY A 136 13.94 12.25 10.60
C GLY A 136 14.44 11.16 9.66
N SER A 137 13.83 9.96 9.71
CA SER A 137 14.21 8.85 8.83
C SER A 137 13.96 9.17 7.36
N ILE A 138 12.77 9.66 7.00
CA ILE A 138 12.46 9.98 5.60
C ILE A 138 13.23 11.22 5.10
N ALA A 139 13.53 12.20 5.97
CA ALA A 139 14.40 13.33 5.63
C ALA A 139 15.82 12.86 5.32
N LEU A 140 16.37 11.96 6.14
CA LEU A 140 17.69 11.39 5.91
C LEU A 140 17.73 10.62 4.58
N THR A 141 16.69 9.84 4.27
CA THR A 141 16.57 9.17 2.97
C THR A 141 16.61 10.17 1.82
N SER A 142 15.81 11.24 1.87
CA SER A 142 15.84 12.28 0.83
C SER A 142 17.22 12.94 0.69
N ILE A 143 17.90 13.25 1.79
CA ILE A 143 19.25 13.82 1.76
C ILE A 143 20.22 12.87 1.05
N LEU A 144 20.24 11.61 1.45
CA LEU A 144 21.25 10.66 0.99
C LEU A 144 20.98 10.20 -0.45
N THR A 145 19.74 9.83 -0.75
CA THR A 145 19.38 9.15 -2.01
C THR A 145 18.59 10.02 -2.97
N GLY A 146 18.03 11.16 -2.54
CA GLY A 146 17.16 11.99 -3.37
C GLY A 146 15.75 11.42 -3.57
N VAL A 147 15.33 10.42 -2.78
CA VAL A 147 13.96 9.86 -2.84
C VAL A 147 13.03 10.75 -2.02
N THR A 148 11.98 11.29 -2.65
CA THR A 148 11.13 12.35 -2.08
C THR A 148 9.73 11.87 -1.72
N GLU A 149 9.26 10.81 -2.35
CA GLU A 149 7.90 10.29 -2.26
C GLU A 149 7.48 10.01 -0.82
N PRO A 150 8.30 9.37 0.05
CA PRO A 150 7.92 9.14 1.44
C PRO A 150 7.65 10.42 2.22
N ILE A 151 8.25 11.56 1.84
CA ILE A 151 8.00 12.87 2.44
C ILE A 151 6.75 13.49 1.82
N GLU A 152 6.71 13.58 0.49
CA GLU A 152 5.61 14.21 -0.26
C GLU A 152 4.26 13.56 0.08
N PHE A 153 4.23 12.24 0.22
CA PHE A 153 3.01 11.49 0.53
C PHE A 153 2.46 11.79 1.93
N THR A 154 3.26 12.34 2.84
CA THR A 154 2.78 12.73 4.18
C THR A 154 1.88 13.97 4.16
N PHE A 155 1.93 14.79 3.11
CA PHE A 155 1.19 16.04 3.05
C PHE A 155 0.47 16.30 1.72
N MET A 156 0.78 15.60 0.62
CA MET A 156 0.20 15.91 -0.69
C MET A 156 -1.34 15.83 -0.72
N PHE A 157 -1.92 14.83 -0.04
CA PHE A 157 -3.38 14.64 0.00
C PHE A 157 -4.04 15.39 1.15
N LEU A 158 -3.30 15.63 2.22
CA LEU A 158 -3.80 16.23 3.46
C LEU A 158 -3.67 17.75 3.48
N ALA A 159 -2.72 18.28 2.70
CA ALA A 159 -2.38 19.68 2.57
C ALA A 159 -1.99 20.03 1.11
N PRO A 160 -2.93 20.03 0.16
CA PRO A 160 -2.64 20.34 -1.25
C PRO A 160 -1.96 21.69 -1.47
N ALA A 161 -2.24 22.68 -0.61
CA ALA A 161 -1.58 23.98 -0.65
C ALA A 161 -0.06 23.89 -0.43
N LEU A 162 0.40 23.06 0.52
CA LEU A 162 1.85 22.83 0.74
C LEU A 162 2.48 22.14 -0.46
N TYR A 163 1.73 21.25 -1.11
CA TYR A 163 2.19 20.57 -2.32
C TYR A 163 2.33 21.52 -3.50
N GLY A 164 1.37 22.43 -3.69
CA GLY A 164 1.49 23.50 -4.68
C GLY A 164 2.72 24.39 -4.44
N VAL A 165 2.96 24.80 -3.19
CA VAL A 165 4.16 25.55 -2.81
C VAL A 165 5.43 24.77 -3.14
N HIS A 166 5.50 23.50 -2.76
CA HIS A 166 6.63 22.62 -3.07
C HIS A 166 6.90 22.51 -4.58
N ALA A 167 5.84 22.35 -5.38
CA ALA A 167 5.95 22.28 -6.84
C ALA A 167 6.51 23.57 -7.43
N LEU A 168 6.00 24.72 -7.00
CA LEU A 168 6.48 26.04 -7.45
C LEU A 168 7.94 26.28 -7.06
N LEU A 169 8.31 26.01 -5.80
CA LEU A 169 9.69 26.16 -5.34
C LEU A 169 10.66 25.23 -6.07
N THR A 170 10.20 24.05 -6.50
CA THR A 170 10.99 23.14 -7.33
C THR A 170 11.25 23.75 -8.71
N GLY A 171 10.23 24.28 -9.38
CA GLY A 171 10.42 25.02 -10.64
C GLY A 171 11.38 26.21 -10.51
N VAL A 172 11.29 26.97 -9.41
CA VAL A 172 12.23 28.08 -9.14
C VAL A 172 13.66 27.58 -8.96
N ALA A 173 13.86 26.40 -8.37
CA ALA A 173 15.19 25.85 -8.15
C ALA A 173 15.91 25.59 -9.48
N PHE A 174 15.15 25.09 -10.46
CA PHE A 174 15.63 24.89 -11.83
C PHE A 174 16.11 26.19 -12.49
N ILE A 175 15.34 27.27 -12.37
CA ILE A 175 15.77 28.59 -12.89
C ILE A 175 17.05 29.05 -12.19
N ILE A 176 17.08 29.01 -10.86
CA ILE A 176 18.22 29.53 -10.08
C ILE A 176 19.50 28.77 -10.41
N MET A 177 19.46 27.43 -10.42
CA MET A 177 20.63 26.62 -10.71
C MET A 177 21.13 26.86 -12.14
N ASN A 178 20.21 27.00 -13.10
CA ASN A 178 20.56 27.33 -14.48
C ASN A 178 21.15 28.75 -14.62
N ALA A 179 20.57 29.75 -13.95
CA ALA A 179 21.05 31.14 -13.96
C ALA A 179 22.46 31.29 -13.33
N LEU A 180 22.78 30.46 -12.34
CA LEU A 180 24.13 30.38 -11.74
C LEU A 180 25.10 29.52 -12.57
N HIS A 181 24.62 28.94 -13.66
CA HIS A 181 25.33 27.98 -14.52
C HIS A 181 25.88 26.78 -13.74
N VAL A 182 25.12 26.31 -12.75
CA VAL A 182 25.45 25.11 -11.98
C VAL A 182 24.92 23.89 -12.70
N LYS A 183 25.77 22.88 -12.90
CA LYS A 183 25.41 21.60 -13.52
C LYS A 183 25.78 20.48 -12.58
N LEU A 184 24.77 19.74 -12.14
CA LEU A 184 24.91 18.59 -11.26
C LEU A 184 24.17 17.42 -11.92
N GLY A 185 24.86 16.31 -12.09
CA GLY A 185 24.29 15.07 -12.60
C GLY A 185 24.04 14.05 -11.50
N PHE A 186 23.16 13.11 -11.78
CA PHE A 186 22.81 11.94 -10.97
C PHE A 186 22.57 10.73 -11.86
N GLY A 187 22.84 9.54 -11.33
CA GLY A 187 22.49 8.26 -11.96
C GLY A 187 21.17 7.68 -11.44
N PHE A 188 20.81 7.96 -10.18
CA PHE A 188 19.55 7.51 -9.58
C PHE A 188 18.62 8.69 -9.26
N SER A 189 19.02 9.61 -8.39
CA SER A 189 18.27 10.82 -8.06
C SER A 189 19.19 11.90 -7.48
N ALA A 190 18.69 13.09 -7.16
CA ALA A 190 19.53 14.23 -6.76
C ALA A 190 19.90 14.25 -5.26
N GLY A 191 20.37 13.11 -4.75
CA GLY A 191 20.84 12.95 -3.36
C GLY A 191 22.33 13.25 -3.16
N LEU A 192 22.78 13.22 -1.91
CA LEU A 192 24.17 13.42 -1.51
C LEU A 192 25.11 12.40 -2.17
N PHE A 193 24.69 11.14 -2.30
CA PHE A 193 25.52 10.13 -2.95
C PHE A 193 25.80 10.50 -4.41
N ASP A 194 24.76 10.87 -5.16
CA ASP A 194 24.92 11.34 -6.54
C ASP A 194 25.73 12.63 -6.63
N TYR A 195 25.56 13.56 -5.69
CA TYR A 195 26.36 14.79 -5.63
C TYR A 195 27.85 14.50 -5.48
N VAL A 196 28.21 13.60 -4.55
CA VAL A 196 29.62 13.24 -4.28
C VAL A 196 30.20 12.41 -5.41
N LEU A 197 29.48 11.39 -5.89
CA LEU A 197 29.96 10.49 -6.95
C LEU A 197 30.18 11.22 -8.28
N ASN A 198 29.36 12.23 -8.57
CA ASN A 198 29.43 13.00 -9.82
C ASN A 198 30.16 14.34 -9.67
N TYR A 199 30.77 14.60 -8.51
CA TYR A 199 31.39 15.88 -8.18
C TYR A 199 32.46 16.32 -9.20
N SER A 200 33.29 15.39 -9.68
CA SER A 200 34.36 15.67 -10.66
C SER A 200 33.85 16.04 -12.05
N ARG A 201 32.60 15.69 -12.38
CA ARG A 201 31.94 16.03 -13.66
C ARG A 201 31.04 17.26 -13.56
N ALA A 202 30.79 17.74 -12.34
CA ALA A 202 29.91 18.87 -12.11
C ALA A 202 30.53 20.20 -12.53
N THR A 203 29.68 21.14 -12.94
CA THR A 203 30.06 22.54 -13.14
C THR A 203 29.62 23.35 -11.93
N ARG A 204 30.57 24.05 -11.29
CA ARG A 204 30.31 24.92 -10.12
C ARG A 204 29.58 24.22 -8.95
N PRO A 205 29.98 22.99 -8.55
CA PRO A 205 29.22 22.19 -7.58
C PRO A 205 29.09 22.83 -6.19
N LEU A 206 30.04 23.69 -5.78
CA LEU A 206 30.02 24.36 -4.48
C LEU A 206 28.87 25.36 -4.31
N TRP A 207 28.32 25.89 -5.41
CA TRP A 207 27.15 26.78 -5.36
C TRP A 207 25.88 26.08 -4.84
N LEU A 208 25.85 24.74 -4.82
CA LEU A 208 24.78 24.00 -4.19
C LEU A 208 24.65 24.35 -2.70
N LEU A 209 25.75 24.59 -1.98
CA LEU A 209 25.72 24.83 -0.55
C LEU A 209 24.99 26.14 -0.18
N PRO A 210 25.36 27.33 -0.72
CA PRO A 210 24.64 28.57 -0.41
C PRO A 210 23.19 28.54 -0.93
N VAL A 211 22.94 28.00 -2.12
CA VAL A 211 21.57 27.87 -2.65
C VAL A 211 20.74 26.92 -1.79
N GLY A 212 21.33 25.79 -1.39
CA GLY A 212 20.72 24.79 -0.51
C GLY A 212 20.37 25.35 0.86
N LEU A 213 21.27 26.10 1.50
CA LEU A 213 21.00 26.76 2.78
C LEU A 213 19.88 27.81 2.67
N LEU A 214 19.84 28.57 1.57
CA LEU A 214 18.73 29.47 1.29
C LEU A 214 17.41 28.70 1.12
N TYR A 215 17.44 27.59 0.38
CA TYR A 215 16.30 26.70 0.20
C TYR A 215 15.84 26.09 1.52
N PHE A 216 16.76 25.72 2.41
CA PHE A 216 16.44 25.24 3.74
C PHE A 216 15.64 26.28 4.52
N ALA A 217 16.15 27.52 4.59
CA ALA A 217 15.48 28.61 5.30
C ALA A 217 14.11 28.93 4.68
N LEU A 218 14.03 28.98 3.35
CA LEU A 218 12.81 29.26 2.60
C LEU A 218 11.74 28.18 2.82
N TYR A 219 12.10 26.91 2.67
CA TYR A 219 11.19 25.79 2.89
C TYR A 219 10.73 25.75 4.34
N TYR A 220 11.64 25.85 5.31
CA TYR A 220 11.28 25.84 6.73
C TYR A 220 10.30 26.97 7.06
N GLY A 221 10.62 28.21 6.68
CA GLY A 221 9.81 29.38 6.95
C GLY A 221 8.43 29.30 6.30
N LEU A 222 8.38 28.97 5.00
CA LEU A 222 7.13 28.94 4.25
C LEU A 222 6.23 27.77 4.65
N PHE A 223 6.79 26.56 4.84
CA PHE A 223 6.01 25.42 5.33
C PHE A 223 5.44 25.72 6.71
N ARG A 224 6.27 26.21 7.64
CA ARG A 224 5.79 26.53 9.00
C ARG A 224 4.72 27.61 8.99
N LEU A 225 4.90 28.66 8.18
CA LEU A 225 3.92 29.73 8.02
C LEU A 225 2.58 29.18 7.51
N VAL A 226 2.60 28.42 6.41
CA VAL A 226 1.39 27.88 5.77
C VAL A 226 0.69 26.85 6.67
N ILE A 227 1.45 25.97 7.34
CA ILE A 227 0.91 24.98 8.30
C ILE A 227 0.17 25.68 9.43
N VAL A 228 0.77 26.71 10.04
CA VAL A 228 0.18 27.41 11.18
C VAL A 228 -0.97 28.31 10.75
N ARG A 229 -0.84 29.02 9.62
CA ARG A 229 -1.87 29.98 9.17
C ARG A 229 -3.14 29.33 8.65
N LEU A 230 -3.02 28.16 8.02
CA LEU A 230 -4.16 27.43 7.46
C LEU A 230 -4.61 26.25 8.35
N ASP A 231 -4.04 26.12 9.55
CA ASP A 231 -4.23 24.99 10.47
C ASP A 231 -4.21 23.60 9.79
N LEU A 232 -3.19 23.38 8.95
CA LEU A 232 -3.08 22.15 8.17
C LEU A 232 -2.79 20.96 9.09
N LYS A 233 -3.42 19.82 8.81
CA LYS A 233 -3.32 18.59 9.63
C LYS A 233 -2.11 17.75 9.27
N THR A 234 -0.91 18.35 9.16
CA THR A 234 0.32 17.58 8.90
C THR A 234 0.57 16.51 9.98
N PRO A 235 1.41 15.48 9.73
CA PRO A 235 1.64 14.39 10.68
C PRO A 235 1.87 14.87 12.11
N GLY A 236 1.11 14.32 13.07
CA GLY A 236 1.16 14.72 14.49
C GLY A 236 0.37 15.97 14.88
N ARG A 237 -0.41 16.56 13.95
CA ARG A 237 -1.34 17.67 14.26
C ARG A 237 -2.80 17.23 14.41
N ASP A 238 -3.16 16.06 13.89
CA ASP A 238 -4.52 15.54 13.98
C ASP A 238 -4.89 15.11 15.42
N ALA A 239 -6.09 15.51 15.86
CA ALA A 239 -6.64 15.16 17.16
C ALA A 239 -7.17 13.72 17.17
N ALA A 240 -7.68 13.22 16.05
CA ALA A 240 -8.21 11.86 15.94
C ALA A 240 -7.10 10.82 16.04
N GLU A 241 -5.90 11.15 15.58
CA GLU A 241 -4.71 10.34 15.82
C GLU A 241 -4.24 10.42 17.27
N SER A 242 -4.79 11.27 18.15
CA SER A 242 -4.29 11.54 19.51
C SER A 242 -4.63 10.47 20.56
N ALA A 243 -5.33 9.39 20.20
CA ALA A 243 -5.41 8.24 21.08
C ALA A 243 -4.02 7.60 21.16
N ALA A 244 -3.27 7.93 22.22
CA ALA A 244 -2.12 7.14 22.62
C ALA A 244 -2.62 5.70 22.72
N ALA A 245 -2.11 4.82 21.85
CA ALA A 245 -2.34 3.40 22.02
C ALA A 245 -1.89 3.08 23.46
N PRO A 246 -2.78 2.54 24.31
CA PRO A 246 -2.37 2.09 25.63
C PRO A 246 -1.14 1.19 25.50
N PRO A 247 -0.28 1.10 26.53
CA PRO A 247 0.77 0.08 26.55
C PRO A 247 0.16 -1.27 26.14
N PRO A 248 0.88 -2.11 25.38
CA PRO A 248 0.29 -3.32 24.80
C PRO A 248 -0.35 -4.13 25.92
N ALA A 249 -1.68 -4.07 25.98
CA ALA A 249 -2.44 -4.90 26.88
C ALA A 249 -2.10 -6.35 26.53
N ALA A 250 -2.02 -7.22 27.53
CA ALA A 250 -1.82 -8.64 27.27
C ALA A 250 -2.84 -9.09 26.19
N PRO A 251 -2.48 -9.98 25.26
CA PRO A 251 -3.35 -10.35 24.14
C PRO A 251 -4.80 -10.69 24.57
N ALA A 252 -4.96 -11.32 25.74
CA ALA A 252 -6.25 -11.63 26.35
C ALA A 252 -7.05 -10.39 26.81
N ASP A 253 -6.39 -9.35 27.32
CA ASP A 253 -7.04 -8.10 27.74
C ASP A 253 -7.48 -7.27 26.53
N ARG A 254 -6.64 -7.25 25.49
CA ARG A 254 -6.97 -6.59 24.22
C ARG A 254 -8.17 -7.26 23.57
N ALA A 255 -8.18 -8.59 23.46
CA ALA A 255 -9.29 -9.32 22.87
C ALA A 255 -10.61 -9.06 23.60
N ARG A 256 -10.61 -9.07 24.94
CA ARG A 256 -11.79 -8.77 25.76
C ARG A 256 -12.31 -7.35 25.53
N ALA A 257 -11.43 -6.36 25.46
CA ALA A 257 -11.82 -4.98 25.19
C ALA A 257 -12.43 -4.81 23.78
N TRP A 258 -11.86 -5.49 22.77
CA TRP A 258 -12.41 -5.52 21.42
C TRP A 258 -13.78 -6.18 21.36
N ILE A 259 -13.96 -7.34 22.02
CA ILE A 259 -15.26 -8.03 22.09
C ILE A 259 -16.30 -7.14 22.75
N ALA A 260 -15.98 -6.47 23.86
CA ALA A 260 -16.89 -5.55 24.53
C ALA A 260 -17.30 -4.38 23.62
N ALA A 261 -16.34 -3.74 22.95
CA ALA A 261 -16.60 -2.64 22.03
C ALA A 261 -17.42 -3.06 20.79
N LEU A 262 -17.36 -4.34 20.41
CA LEU A 262 -18.15 -4.91 19.33
C LEU A 262 -19.57 -5.34 19.76
N GLY A 263 -19.99 -5.07 21.00
CA GLY A 263 -21.31 -5.43 21.51
C GLY A 263 -21.35 -6.78 22.24
N GLY A 264 -20.18 -7.32 22.61
CA GLY A 264 -20.05 -8.57 23.34
C GLY A 264 -19.97 -9.81 22.44
N ALA A 265 -19.67 -10.96 23.05
CA ALA A 265 -19.48 -12.22 22.33
C ALA A 265 -20.74 -12.67 21.57
N ALA A 266 -21.93 -12.42 22.13
CA ALA A 266 -23.20 -12.75 21.50
C ALA A 266 -23.47 -11.93 20.22
N ASN A 267 -22.82 -10.78 20.05
CA ASN A 267 -22.98 -9.96 18.86
C ASN A 267 -22.08 -10.42 17.70
N LEU A 268 -21.09 -11.27 17.94
CA LEU A 268 -20.10 -11.69 16.94
C LEU A 268 -20.46 -13.06 16.37
N VAL A 269 -20.95 -13.08 15.13
CA VAL A 269 -21.32 -14.31 14.40
C VAL A 269 -20.10 -14.92 13.71
N SER A 270 -19.29 -14.09 13.05
CA SER A 270 -18.01 -14.52 12.49
C SER A 270 -16.97 -13.41 12.56
N VAL A 271 -15.71 -13.82 12.72
CA VAL A 271 -14.56 -12.93 12.84
C VAL A 271 -13.48 -13.38 11.86
N ASP A 272 -13.33 -12.63 10.77
CA ASP A 272 -12.31 -12.82 9.75
C ASP A 272 -11.45 -11.56 9.59
N ALA A 273 -10.37 -11.65 8.83
CA ALA A 273 -9.54 -10.51 8.48
C ALA A 273 -9.12 -10.55 7.01
N CYS A 274 -8.84 -9.37 6.46
CA CYS A 274 -7.97 -9.20 5.31
C CYS A 274 -6.76 -8.35 5.73
N THR A 275 -5.83 -8.08 4.80
CA THR A 275 -4.52 -7.47 5.09
C THR A 275 -4.57 -6.26 6.04
N THR A 276 -5.57 -5.38 5.93
CA THR A 276 -5.65 -4.17 6.75
C THR A 276 -6.94 -4.00 7.56
N ARG A 277 -7.88 -4.96 7.49
CA ARG A 277 -9.23 -4.81 8.06
C ARG A 277 -9.74 -6.10 8.67
N LEU A 278 -10.41 -5.98 9.82
CA LEU A 278 -11.30 -7.01 10.34
C LEU A 278 -12.57 -7.02 9.49
N ARG A 279 -13.09 -8.22 9.22
CA ARG A 279 -14.36 -8.48 8.54
C ARG A 279 -15.23 -9.29 9.49
N LEU A 280 -16.28 -8.64 9.98
CA LEU A 280 -17.12 -9.17 11.03
C LEU A 280 -18.52 -9.37 10.47
N VAL A 281 -19.10 -10.53 10.74
CA VAL A 281 -20.56 -10.70 10.69
C VAL A 281 -21.07 -10.53 12.11
N ILE A 282 -22.00 -9.61 12.30
CA ILE A 282 -22.54 -9.25 13.60
C ILE A 282 -24.07 -9.33 13.63
N ALA A 283 -24.63 -9.56 14.81
CA ALA A 283 -26.08 -9.66 14.98
C ALA A 283 -26.76 -8.29 14.93
N ALA A 284 -26.17 -7.26 15.55
CA ALA A 284 -26.72 -5.92 15.67
C ALA A 284 -25.65 -4.82 15.59
N GLN A 285 -25.83 -3.89 14.65
CA GLN A 285 -24.95 -2.71 14.50
C GLN A 285 -25.10 -1.70 15.64
N SER A 286 -26.27 -1.64 16.27
CA SER A 286 -26.57 -0.73 17.38
C SER A 286 -25.77 -1.05 18.65
N ALA A 287 -25.28 -2.28 18.80
CA ALA A 287 -24.47 -2.71 19.94
C ALA A 287 -22.98 -2.35 19.78
N VAL A 288 -22.55 -1.80 18.63
CA VAL A 288 -21.15 -1.50 18.33
C VAL A 288 -20.79 -0.08 18.81
N ASP A 289 -19.83 0.01 19.74
CA ASP A 289 -19.25 1.27 20.20
C ASP A 289 -18.07 1.68 19.31
N ALA A 290 -18.36 2.53 18.32
CA ALA A 290 -17.35 3.06 17.40
C ALA A 290 -16.26 3.88 18.13
N ALA A 291 -16.63 4.63 19.18
CA ALA A 291 -15.67 5.46 19.90
C ALA A 291 -14.70 4.60 20.72
N ALA A 292 -15.17 3.52 21.33
CA ALA A 292 -14.32 2.53 21.99
C ALA A 292 -13.38 1.84 21.00
N LEU A 293 -13.87 1.44 19.83
CA LEU A 293 -13.05 0.83 18.79
C LEU A 293 -11.93 1.78 18.31
N THR A 294 -12.23 3.06 18.14
CA THR A 294 -11.20 4.07 17.80
C THR A 294 -10.16 4.20 18.91
N ARG A 295 -10.56 4.21 20.19
CA ARG A 295 -9.62 4.20 21.32
C ARG A 295 -8.75 2.94 21.36
N LEU A 296 -9.28 1.81 20.91
CA LEU A 296 -8.56 0.53 20.82
C LEU A 296 -7.67 0.41 19.56
N GLY A 297 -7.61 1.43 18.72
CA GLY A 297 -6.74 1.49 17.54
C GLY A 297 -7.42 1.29 16.19
N ALA A 298 -8.76 1.29 16.13
CA ALA A 298 -9.48 1.33 14.86
C ALA A 298 -9.30 2.70 14.17
N ARG A 299 -8.84 2.66 12.92
CA ARG A 299 -8.65 3.82 12.05
C ARG A 299 -9.89 4.19 11.24
N GLY A 300 -10.90 3.32 11.23
CA GLY A 300 -12.17 3.56 10.54
C GLY A 300 -13.09 2.35 10.58
N LEU A 301 -14.39 2.59 10.47
CA LEU A 301 -15.43 1.56 10.43
C LEU A 301 -16.20 1.69 9.12
N VAL A 302 -16.51 0.57 8.48
CA VAL A 302 -17.35 0.50 7.28
C VAL A 302 -18.49 -0.47 7.58
N ARG A 303 -19.73 -0.10 7.23
CA ARG A 303 -20.94 -0.92 7.45
C ARG A 303 -21.58 -1.28 6.10
N PRO A 304 -21.08 -2.31 5.39
CA PRO A 304 -21.57 -2.66 4.06
C PRO A 304 -23.01 -3.17 4.06
N ALA A 305 -23.47 -3.74 5.18
CA ALA A 305 -24.81 -4.28 5.34
C ALA A 305 -25.25 -4.23 6.82
N ALA A 306 -26.53 -4.49 7.08
CA ALA A 306 -27.12 -4.48 8.42
C ALA A 306 -26.43 -5.46 9.40
N ASN A 307 -25.88 -6.56 8.91
CA ASN A 307 -25.19 -7.58 9.70
C ASN A 307 -23.68 -7.67 9.40
N ALA A 308 -23.11 -6.73 8.65
CA ALA A 308 -21.70 -6.75 8.26
C ALA A 308 -20.96 -5.50 8.73
N LEU A 309 -19.84 -5.69 9.41
CA LEU A 309 -18.98 -4.62 9.89
C LEU A 309 -17.54 -4.87 9.45
N GLN A 310 -16.88 -3.85 8.91
CA GLN A 310 -15.44 -3.87 8.70
C GLN A 310 -14.77 -2.84 9.59
N VAL A 311 -13.70 -3.23 10.26
CA VAL A 311 -12.91 -2.32 11.10
C VAL A 311 -11.49 -2.24 10.55
N VAL A 312 -11.08 -1.04 10.14
CA VAL A 312 -9.75 -0.77 9.60
C VAL A 312 -8.76 -0.64 10.75
N VAL A 313 -7.80 -1.55 10.84
CA VAL A 313 -6.81 -1.59 11.94
C VAL A 313 -5.36 -1.57 11.43
N GLY A 314 -5.17 -1.77 10.13
CA GLY A 314 -3.84 -1.87 9.52
C GLY A 314 -3.32 -3.32 9.49
N PRO A 315 -2.01 -3.54 9.25
CA PRO A 315 -1.43 -4.86 8.96
C PRO A 315 -1.60 -5.91 10.08
N GLN A 316 -2.02 -5.48 11.28
CA GLN A 316 -2.27 -6.33 12.44
C GLN A 316 -3.68 -6.96 12.45
N ALA A 317 -4.46 -6.78 11.38
CA ALA A 317 -5.85 -7.26 11.33
C ALA A 317 -5.99 -8.77 11.58
N ASP A 318 -5.10 -9.58 11.00
CA ASP A 318 -5.15 -11.04 11.17
C ASP A 318 -4.81 -11.46 12.62
N GLN A 319 -3.84 -10.77 13.24
CA GLN A 319 -3.51 -10.96 14.65
C GLN A 319 -4.72 -10.66 15.55
N PHE A 320 -5.39 -9.52 15.34
CA PHE A 320 -6.56 -9.15 16.14
C PHE A 320 -7.72 -10.13 15.95
N ALA A 321 -7.94 -10.63 14.72
CA ALA A 321 -8.94 -11.66 14.47
C ALA A 321 -8.61 -12.99 15.19
N GLY A 322 -7.33 -13.37 15.26
CA GLY A 322 -6.88 -14.53 16.03
C GLY A 322 -7.14 -14.37 17.54
N GLU A 323 -6.78 -13.22 18.10
CA GLU A 323 -6.96 -12.91 19.52
C GLU A 323 -8.43 -12.85 19.92
N ILE A 324 -9.29 -12.20 19.11
CA ILE A 324 -10.74 -12.15 19.34
C ILE A 324 -11.32 -13.56 19.29
N ARG A 325 -10.97 -14.37 18.28
CA ARG A 325 -11.45 -15.75 18.18
C ARG A 325 -11.03 -16.60 19.38
N GLY A 326 -9.79 -16.44 19.86
CA GLY A 326 -9.29 -17.16 21.03
C GLY A 326 -9.96 -16.75 22.35
N ALA A 327 -10.47 -15.53 22.44
CA ALA A 327 -11.13 -15.00 23.64
C ALA A 327 -12.66 -15.13 23.61
N LEU A 328 -13.26 -15.43 22.46
CA LEU A 328 -14.68 -15.76 22.42
C LEU A 328 -14.90 -17.07 23.18
N PRO A 329 -15.90 -17.14 24.09
CA PRO A 329 -16.32 -18.43 24.65
C PRO A 329 -16.58 -19.34 23.46
N ALA A 330 -16.09 -20.58 23.52
CA ALA A 330 -16.24 -21.53 22.43
C ALA A 330 -17.71 -21.57 22.01
N ALA A 331 -18.06 -20.80 20.97
CA ALA A 331 -19.33 -20.93 20.28
C ALA A 331 -19.33 -22.39 19.87
N ARG A 332 -20.31 -23.17 20.36
CA ARG A 332 -20.48 -24.61 20.10
C ARG A 332 -19.76 -24.94 18.81
N ALA A 333 -18.54 -25.44 18.93
CA ALA A 333 -17.79 -25.80 17.75
C ALA A 333 -18.71 -26.80 17.03
N PRO A 334 -18.91 -26.72 15.71
CA PRO A 334 -19.30 -27.94 15.02
C PRO A 334 -18.30 -28.99 15.52
N ALA A 335 -18.84 -30.09 16.07
CA ALA A 335 -18.10 -31.08 16.85
C ALA A 335 -16.69 -31.25 16.30
N HIS A 336 -15.66 -31.21 17.17
CA HIS A 336 -14.29 -31.49 16.76
C HIS A 336 -14.27 -32.81 15.97
N ALA A 337 -14.27 -32.72 14.64
CA ALA A 337 -14.00 -33.87 13.79
C ALA A 337 -12.55 -34.24 14.06
N GLY A 338 -12.37 -35.19 14.96
CA GLY A 338 -11.08 -35.52 15.56
C GLY A 338 -11.19 -36.62 16.61
N SER A 339 -12.40 -37.01 17.02
CA SER A 339 -12.59 -38.26 17.76
C SER A 339 -12.51 -39.46 16.80
N GLY A 340 -12.07 -40.62 17.30
CA GLY A 340 -12.12 -41.87 16.52
C GLY A 340 -13.53 -42.23 16.04
N ALA A 341 -14.58 -41.74 16.71
CA ALA A 341 -15.97 -41.89 16.30
C ALA A 341 -16.32 -41.07 15.04
N ASP A 342 -15.76 -39.86 14.89
CA ASP A 342 -15.97 -39.02 13.71
C ASP A 342 -15.22 -39.54 12.48
N ALA A 343 -14.06 -40.16 12.68
CA ALA A 343 -13.31 -40.81 11.60
C ALA A 343 -14.04 -42.05 11.06
N ALA A 344 -14.68 -42.84 11.94
CA ALA A 344 -15.50 -43.99 11.54
C ALA A 344 -16.78 -43.54 10.80
N ALA A 345 -17.43 -42.49 11.28
CA ALA A 345 -18.60 -41.92 10.61
C ALA A 345 -18.24 -41.28 9.25
N LEU A 346 -17.07 -40.62 9.15
CA LEU A 346 -16.55 -40.09 7.90
C LEU A 346 -16.20 -41.21 6.91
N LEU A 347 -15.61 -42.31 7.38
CA LEU A 347 -15.31 -43.47 6.55
C LEU A 347 -16.59 -44.11 6.01
N ALA A 348 -17.62 -44.26 6.84
CA ALA A 348 -18.94 -44.73 6.40
C ALA A 348 -19.55 -43.80 5.34
N ALA A 349 -19.48 -42.48 5.56
CA ALA A 349 -19.97 -41.48 4.61
C ALA A 349 -19.18 -41.41 3.29
N LEU A 350 -17.95 -41.91 3.27
CA LEU A 350 -17.13 -42.05 2.06
C LEU A 350 -17.38 -43.38 1.31
N GLY A 351 -18.36 -44.20 1.74
CA GLY A 351 -18.67 -45.50 1.13
C GLY A 351 -17.97 -46.69 1.80
N GLY A 352 -17.36 -46.49 2.97
CA GLY A 352 -16.73 -47.54 3.77
C GLY A 352 -15.32 -47.95 3.32
N HIS A 353 -14.72 -48.91 4.04
CA HIS A 353 -13.35 -49.40 3.80
C HIS A 353 -13.09 -49.86 2.37
N ALA A 354 -14.05 -50.55 1.75
CA ALA A 354 -13.88 -51.06 0.39
C ALA A 354 -13.85 -49.95 -0.67
N ASN A 355 -14.43 -48.79 -0.37
CA ASN A 355 -14.48 -47.67 -1.31
C ASN A 355 -13.28 -46.73 -1.18
N VAL A 356 -12.64 -46.63 -0.01
CA VAL A 356 -11.54 -45.68 0.21
C VAL A 356 -10.18 -46.34 -0.06
N HIS A 357 -9.45 -45.84 -1.05
CA HIS A 357 -8.14 -46.39 -1.46
C HIS A 357 -6.95 -45.63 -0.87
N ALA A 358 -7.05 -44.31 -0.72
CA ALA A 358 -5.97 -43.49 -0.19
C ALA A 358 -6.52 -42.22 0.45
N VAL A 359 -5.83 -41.75 1.50
CA VAL A 359 -6.16 -40.49 2.19
C VAL A 359 -4.91 -39.62 2.25
N GLU A 360 -4.90 -38.51 1.53
CA GLU A 360 -3.85 -37.49 1.55
C GLU A 360 -4.35 -36.20 2.23
N THR A 361 -3.41 -35.39 2.71
CA THR A 361 -3.71 -34.12 3.37
C THR A 361 -3.15 -32.98 2.53
N ALA A 362 -3.98 -31.96 2.25
CA ALA A 362 -3.59 -30.77 1.50
C ALA A 362 -3.97 -29.51 2.29
N SER A 363 -3.09 -29.09 3.19
CA SER A 363 -3.30 -27.95 4.10
C SER A 363 -4.61 -28.10 4.89
N SER A 364 -5.70 -27.48 4.45
CA SER A 364 -6.99 -27.46 5.15
C SER A 364 -8.01 -28.52 4.68
N ARG A 365 -7.62 -29.48 3.84
CA ARG A 365 -8.54 -30.49 3.29
C ARG A 365 -7.91 -31.87 3.19
N LEU A 366 -8.75 -32.90 3.20
CA LEU A 366 -8.42 -34.25 2.81
C LEU A 366 -8.62 -34.43 1.32
N ARG A 367 -7.72 -35.16 0.66
CA ARG A 367 -7.94 -35.71 -0.68
C ARG A 367 -8.06 -37.21 -0.52
N VAL A 368 -9.26 -37.71 -0.73
CA VAL A 368 -9.59 -39.12 -0.58
C VAL A 368 -9.73 -39.72 -1.97
N SER A 369 -8.90 -40.71 -2.27
CA SER A 369 -9.06 -41.54 -3.46
C SER A 369 -10.14 -42.57 -3.17
N VAL A 370 -11.19 -42.60 -4.00
CA VAL A 370 -12.33 -43.52 -3.86
C VAL A 370 -12.51 -44.38 -5.11
N GLY A 371 -13.02 -45.60 -4.93
CA GLY A 371 -13.31 -46.53 -6.03
C GLY A 371 -14.50 -46.07 -6.87
N ASP A 372 -15.57 -45.63 -6.19
CA ASP A 372 -16.81 -45.10 -6.75
C ASP A 372 -17.28 -43.86 -5.95
N ALA A 373 -17.34 -42.71 -6.63
CA ALA A 373 -17.83 -41.47 -6.03
C ALA A 373 -19.34 -41.46 -5.78
N ALA A 374 -20.13 -42.35 -6.40
CA ALA A 374 -21.58 -42.43 -6.18
C ALA A 374 -21.94 -42.98 -4.79
N LEU A 375 -21.02 -43.72 -4.16
CA LEU A 375 -21.19 -44.26 -2.80
C LEU A 375 -20.86 -43.24 -1.70
N VAL A 376 -20.38 -42.05 -2.08
CA VAL A 376 -20.05 -40.97 -1.14
C VAL A 376 -21.31 -40.19 -0.83
N ASP A 377 -21.65 -40.04 0.45
CA ASP A 377 -22.81 -39.27 0.91
C ASP A 377 -22.38 -37.84 1.33
N PRO A 378 -22.62 -36.82 0.47
CA PRO A 378 -22.22 -35.45 0.77
C PRO A 378 -23.04 -34.81 1.89
N SER A 379 -24.22 -35.37 2.20
CA SER A 379 -25.11 -34.87 3.24
C SER A 379 -24.66 -35.38 4.62
N ALA A 380 -24.29 -36.65 4.72
CA ALA A 380 -23.67 -37.21 5.92
C ALA A 380 -22.34 -36.51 6.26
N ILE A 381 -21.48 -36.24 5.27
CA ILE A 381 -20.22 -35.50 5.47
C ILE A 381 -20.47 -34.09 6.02
N ARG A 382 -21.52 -33.40 5.55
CA ARG A 382 -21.92 -32.09 6.11
C ARG A 382 -22.51 -32.21 7.51
N GLY A 383 -23.22 -33.30 7.80
CA GLY A 383 -23.76 -33.61 9.14
C GLY A 383 -22.69 -33.77 10.21
N LEU A 384 -21.46 -34.13 9.83
CA LEU A 384 -20.29 -34.23 10.72
C LEU A 384 -19.67 -32.87 11.10
N GLY A 385 -20.29 -31.75 10.71
CA GLY A 385 -19.77 -30.41 11.03
C GLY A 385 -18.54 -30.00 10.20
N LEU A 386 -18.22 -30.76 9.15
CA LEU A 386 -17.13 -30.46 8.21
C LEU A 386 -17.52 -29.30 7.28
N ARG A 387 -16.53 -28.50 6.88
CA ARG A 387 -16.75 -27.21 6.18
C ARG A 387 -17.26 -27.38 4.75
N GLY A 388 -17.12 -28.57 4.16
CA GLY A 388 -17.65 -28.86 2.83
C GLY A 388 -17.05 -30.11 2.20
N VAL A 389 -17.63 -30.53 1.09
CA VAL A 389 -17.15 -31.64 0.27
C VAL A 389 -17.22 -31.25 -1.20
N ALA A 390 -16.22 -31.64 -1.97
CA ALA A 390 -16.17 -31.43 -3.41
C ALA A 390 -15.66 -32.70 -4.10
N VAL A 391 -16.21 -33.03 -5.26
CA VAL A 391 -15.76 -34.17 -6.07
C VAL A 391 -15.18 -33.58 -7.36
N PRO A 392 -13.89 -33.17 -7.36
CA PRO A 392 -13.27 -32.59 -8.56
C PRO A 392 -13.11 -33.59 -9.70
N GLU A 393 -12.95 -34.88 -9.39
CA GLU A 393 -12.74 -35.96 -10.35
C GLU A 393 -13.53 -37.22 -9.92
N PRO A 394 -13.89 -38.13 -10.84
CA PRO A 394 -14.73 -39.30 -10.53
C PRO A 394 -14.19 -40.25 -9.45
N ARG A 395 -12.89 -40.20 -9.14
CA ARG A 395 -12.22 -41.02 -8.13
C ARG A 395 -11.53 -40.21 -7.03
N CYS A 396 -11.77 -38.90 -6.98
CA CYS A 396 -11.15 -38.04 -5.98
C CYS A 396 -12.20 -37.20 -5.27
N VAL A 397 -12.30 -37.37 -3.96
CA VAL A 397 -13.18 -36.60 -3.08
C VAL A 397 -12.33 -35.71 -2.20
N HIS A 398 -12.62 -34.41 -2.23
CA HIS A 398 -12.04 -33.43 -1.34
C HIS A 398 -12.98 -33.15 -0.18
N VAL A 399 -12.52 -33.41 1.05
CA VAL A 399 -13.28 -33.09 2.27
C VAL A 399 -12.61 -31.90 2.97
N ILE A 400 -13.33 -30.79 3.10
CA ILE A 400 -12.81 -29.54 3.67
C ILE A 400 -13.01 -29.58 5.19
N VAL A 401 -11.90 -29.77 5.90
CA VAL A 401 -11.90 -29.91 7.37
C VAL A 401 -11.52 -28.58 8.03
N GLY A 402 -10.48 -27.91 7.52
CA GLY A 402 -9.85 -26.77 8.18
C GLY A 402 -8.50 -27.15 8.81
N PRO A 403 -8.05 -26.46 9.87
CA PRO A 403 -6.74 -26.67 10.48
C PRO A 403 -6.49 -28.11 10.98
N ALA A 404 -7.54 -28.85 11.34
CA ALA A 404 -7.48 -30.21 11.85
C ALA A 404 -7.34 -31.30 10.75
N ALA A 405 -7.13 -30.93 9.48
CA ALA A 405 -7.11 -31.90 8.38
C ALA A 405 -6.06 -33.01 8.55
N ALA A 406 -4.91 -32.72 9.18
CA ALA A 406 -3.88 -33.73 9.42
C ALA A 406 -4.30 -34.77 10.48
N GLU A 407 -4.97 -34.34 11.54
CA GLU A 407 -5.47 -35.22 12.61
C GLU A 407 -6.56 -36.15 12.08
N VAL A 408 -7.52 -35.61 11.33
CA VAL A 408 -8.58 -36.41 10.69
C VAL A 408 -8.01 -37.40 9.66
N ALA A 409 -6.99 -36.99 8.89
CA ALA A 409 -6.31 -37.90 7.97
C ALA A 409 -5.64 -39.06 8.71
N SER A 410 -4.97 -38.78 9.83
CA SER A 410 -4.31 -39.80 10.65
C SER A 410 -5.32 -40.79 11.23
N ALA A 411 -6.45 -40.29 11.75
CA ALA A 411 -7.51 -41.13 12.29
C ALA A 411 -8.16 -42.01 11.20
N LEU A 412 -8.45 -41.45 10.02
CA LEU A 412 -8.95 -42.22 8.87
C LEU A 412 -7.97 -43.31 8.43
N ARG A 413 -6.68 -42.99 8.33
CA ARG A 413 -5.64 -43.98 7.96
C ARG A 413 -5.56 -45.11 8.98
N SER A 414 -5.63 -44.81 10.27
CA SER A 414 -5.62 -45.84 11.32
C SER A 414 -6.80 -46.81 11.23
N LEU A 415 -7.94 -46.38 10.68
CA LEU A 415 -9.09 -47.24 10.45
C LEU A 415 -8.93 -48.11 9.20
N LEU A 416 -8.19 -47.63 8.19
CA LEU A 416 -8.02 -48.31 6.91
C LEU A 416 -6.96 -49.42 6.93
N GLY A 417 -6.10 -49.46 7.95
CA GLY A 417 -5.00 -50.43 8.10
C GLY A 417 -3.68 -49.86 7.64
#